data_AF-A0A531LJI7-F1
#
_entry.id   AF-A0A531LJI7-F1
#
_cell.length_a   1.000
_cell.length_b   1.000
_cell.length_c   1.000
_cell.angle_alpha   90.00
_cell.angle_beta   90.00
_cell.angle_gamma   90.00
#
_symmetry.space_group_name_H-M   'P 1'
#
loop_
_entity.id
_entity.type
_entity.pdbx_description
1 polymer ?
#
loop_
_entity_poly.entity_id
_entity_poly.type
_entity_poly.pdbx_seq_one_letter_code
_entity_poly.pdbx_strand_id
1 'polypeptide(L)' 'DGLIGMPFPAARYSFPTKDEMADYLEAYARRFALPVRTGVKVDEVTRSGKLYVVTAGQTRYIARHVVAAASSYQKP' A
#
# COMPACT_ATOMS: atom_id res chain seq x y z
N ASP A 1 10.63 -5.99 -15.45
CA ASP A 1 10.23 -4.92 -14.51
C ASP A 1 8.71 -4.85 -14.38
N GLY A 2 8.23 -4.83 -13.14
CA GLY A 2 6.81 -4.83 -12.80
C GLY A 2 6.49 -5.68 -11.58
N LEU A 3 5.34 -5.44 -10.97
CA LEU A 3 4.76 -6.28 -9.93
C LEU A 3 4.32 -7.63 -10.50
N ILE A 4 4.24 -8.62 -9.61
CA ILE A 4 3.91 -10.00 -9.96
C ILE A 4 2.56 -10.04 -10.70
N GLY A 5 2.54 -10.68 -11.87
CA GLY A 5 1.31 -10.85 -12.65
C GLY A 5 0.89 -9.65 -13.51
N MET A 6 1.62 -8.54 -13.49
CA MET A 6 1.38 -7.41 -14.40
C MET A 6 2.68 -6.65 -14.69
N PRO A 7 3.27 -6.75 -15.91
CA PRO A 7 4.46 -5.99 -16.26
C PRO A 7 4.18 -4.48 -16.29
N PHE A 8 5.21 -3.67 -16.09
CA PHE A 8 5.08 -2.22 -16.25
C PHE A 8 4.86 -1.85 -17.73
N PRO A 9 3.89 -0.99 -18.06
CA PRO A 9 3.51 -0.69 -19.44
C PRO A 9 4.42 0.38 -20.07
N ALA A 10 5.74 0.13 -20.12
CA ALA A 10 6.68 1.03 -20.78
C ALA A 10 7.71 0.26 -21.63
N ALA A 11 8.38 0.99 -22.51
CA ALA A 11 9.40 0.43 -23.37
C ALA A 11 10.56 -0.16 -22.57
N ARG A 12 11.28 -1.11 -23.17
CA ARG A 12 12.49 -1.65 -22.54
C ARG A 12 13.52 -0.53 -22.38
N TYR A 13 14.15 -0.45 -21.20
CA TYR A 13 15.13 0.58 -20.84
C TYR A 13 14.58 2.02 -20.69
N SER A 14 13.27 2.19 -20.49
CA SER A 14 12.70 3.49 -20.12
C SER A 14 12.69 3.70 -18.61
N PHE A 15 12.88 4.95 -18.17
CA PHE A 15 12.66 5.35 -16.78
C PHE A 15 11.29 6.01 -16.66
N PRO A 16 10.33 5.38 -15.95
CA PRO A 16 9.00 5.96 -15.80
C PRO A 16 9.08 7.25 -15.00
N THR A 17 8.23 8.20 -15.37
CA THR A 17 7.95 9.39 -14.58
C THR A 17 7.22 9.01 -13.29
N LYS A 18 7.17 9.96 -12.35
CA LYS A 18 6.41 9.80 -11.09
C LYS A 18 4.93 9.48 -11.36
N ASP A 19 4.32 10.15 -12.34
CA ASP A 19 2.90 10.00 -12.63
C ASP A 19 2.61 8.65 -13.34
N GLU A 20 3.46 8.21 -14.28
CA GLU A 20 3.33 6.87 -14.89
C GLU A 20 3.43 5.74 -13.86
N MET A 21 4.32 5.89 -12.87
CA MET A 21 4.42 4.92 -11.78
C MET A 21 3.17 4.92 -10.90
N ALA A 22 2.60 6.10 -10.60
CA ALA A 22 1.36 6.21 -9.84
C ALA A 22 0.19 5.54 -10.58
N ASP A 23 0.01 5.85 -11.87
CA ASP A 23 -1.05 5.28 -12.71
C ASP A 23 -0.96 3.75 -12.79
N TYR A 24 0.27 3.22 -12.89
CA TYR A 24 0.52 1.78 -12.90
C TYR A 24 0.06 1.11 -11.59
N LEU A 25 0.37 1.69 -10.43
CA LEU A 25 -0.04 1.13 -9.12
C LEU A 25 -1.56 1.16 -8.95
N GLU A 26 -2.22 2.23 -9.39
CA GLU A 26 -3.68 2.29 -9.38
C GLU A 26 -4.32 1.25 -10.30
N ALA A 27 -3.80 1.09 -11.52
CA ALA A 27 -4.27 0.11 -12.47
C ALA A 27 -4.07 -1.31 -11.93
N TYR A 28 -2.94 -1.58 -11.26
CA TYR A 28 -2.67 -2.84 -10.60
C TYR A 28 -3.69 -3.14 -9.51
N ALA A 29 -3.96 -2.18 -8.61
CA ALA A 29 -4.95 -2.34 -7.54
C ALA A 29 -6.35 -2.63 -8.09
N ARG A 30 -6.77 -1.92 -9.16
CA ARG A 30 -8.05 -2.17 -9.83
C ARG A 30 -8.11 -3.54 -10.51
N ARG A 31 -7.07 -3.92 -11.26
CA ARG A 31 -7.01 -5.18 -12.02
C ARG A 31 -7.18 -6.41 -11.12
N PHE A 32 -6.54 -6.40 -9.96
CA PHE A 32 -6.59 -7.51 -9.01
C PHE A 32 -7.65 -7.33 -7.91
N ALA A 33 -8.49 -6.30 -8.02
CA ALA A 33 -9.53 -5.97 -7.04
C ALA A 33 -9.00 -5.95 -5.59
N LEU A 34 -7.81 -5.38 -5.40
CA LEU A 34 -7.19 -5.31 -4.08
C LEU A 34 -8.01 -4.39 -3.18
N PRO A 35 -8.30 -4.77 -1.93
CA PRO A 35 -9.14 -3.98 -1.02
C PRO A 35 -8.36 -2.82 -0.39
N VAL A 36 -7.72 -1.99 -1.23
CA VAL A 36 -6.93 -0.83 -0.80
C VAL A 36 -7.86 0.27 -0.31
N ARG A 37 -7.57 0.82 0.86
CA ARG A 37 -8.28 1.96 1.43
C ARG A 37 -7.35 3.17 1.47
N THR A 38 -7.56 4.10 0.55
CA THR A 38 -6.81 5.36 0.48
C THR A 38 -7.36 6.38 1.47
N GLY A 39 -6.59 7.45 1.74
CA GLY A 39 -6.99 8.49 2.70
C GLY A 39 -6.98 8.04 4.17
N VAL A 40 -6.54 6.82 4.46
CA VAL A 40 -6.44 6.27 5.81
C VAL A 40 -5.01 6.39 6.31
N LYS A 41 -4.79 7.24 7.30
CA LYS A 41 -3.54 7.29 8.06
C LYS A 41 -3.65 6.37 9.27
N VAL A 42 -2.71 5.43 9.39
CA VAL A 42 -2.54 4.64 10.61
C VAL A 42 -1.73 5.45 11.61
N ASP A 43 -2.29 5.66 12.79
CA ASP A 43 -1.65 6.43 13.87
C ASP A 43 -0.88 5.52 14.84
N GLU A 44 -1.42 4.33 15.12
CA GLU A 44 -0.83 3.40 16.08
C GLU A 44 -1.14 1.94 15.72
N VAL A 45 -0.20 1.05 16.00
CA VAL A 45 -0.41 -0.40 15.99
C VAL A 45 0.03 -0.97 17.34
N THR A 46 -0.91 -1.53 18.09
CA THR A 46 -0.66 -2.04 19.43
C THR A 46 -1.02 -3.53 19.50
N ARG A 47 -0.21 -4.32 20.20
CA ARG A 47 -0.52 -5.74 20.45
C ARG A 47 -1.45 -5.86 21.66
N SER A 48 -2.57 -6.57 21.49
CA SER A 48 -3.51 -6.92 22.55
C SER A 48 -3.65 -8.44 22.61
N GLY A 49 -2.87 -9.07 23.50
CA GLY A 49 -2.77 -10.53 23.61
C GLY A 49 -2.27 -11.18 22.32
N LYS A 50 -3.15 -11.94 21.65
CA LYS A 50 -2.87 -12.65 20.39
C LYS A 50 -3.22 -11.84 19.14
N LEU A 51 -3.80 -10.66 19.30
CA LEU A 51 -4.25 -9.80 18.20
C LEU A 51 -3.48 -8.49 18.19
N TYR A 52 -3.56 -7.80 17.06
CA TYR A 52 -3.14 -6.42 16.89
C TYR A 52 -4.36 -5.53 16.72
N VAL A 53 -4.32 -4.37 17.36
CA VAL A 53 -5.28 -3.29 17.19
C VAL A 53 -4.56 -2.18 16.42
N VAL A 54 -5.08 -1.84 15.25
CA VAL A 54 -4.60 -0.76 14.40
C VAL A 54 -5.56 0.41 14.54
N THR A 55 -5.07 1.55 15.01
CA THR A 55 -5.85 2.78 15.15
C THR A 55 -5.58 3.69 13.96
N ALA A 56 -6.64 4.17 13.32
CA ALA A 56 -6.60 5.12 12.21
C ALA A 56 -7.71 6.17 12.41
N GLY A 57 -7.35 7.30 13.04
CA GLY A 57 -8.31 8.29 13.52
C GLY A 57 -9.33 7.67 14.48
N GLN A 58 -10.61 7.80 14.14
CA GLN A 58 -11.72 7.22 14.92
C GLN A 58 -11.98 5.74 14.60
N THR A 59 -11.31 5.18 13.59
CA THR A 59 -11.51 3.80 13.17
C THR A 59 -10.48 2.88 13.79
N ARG A 60 -10.91 1.68 14.19
CA ARG A 60 -10.02 0.62 14.67
C ARG A 60 -10.17 -0.63 13.82
N TYR A 61 -9.04 -1.23 13.46
CA TYR A 61 -8.98 -2.53 12.79
C TYR A 61 -8.37 -3.56 13.74
N ILE A 62 -8.94 -4.76 13.75
CA ILE A 62 -8.44 -5.89 14.54
C ILE A 62 -7.89 -6.94 13.57
N ALA A 63 -6.64 -7.34 13.77
CA ALA A 63 -5.97 -8.30 12.90
C ALA A 63 -5.12 -9.29 13.70
N ARG A 64 -4.97 -10.52 13.20
CA ARG A 64 -4.01 -11.49 13.77
C ARG A 64 -2.57 -11.18 13.39
N HIS A 65 -2.38 -10.61 12.20
CA HIS A 65 -1.07 -10.26 11.65
C HIS A 65 -1.15 -8.87 11.04
N VAL A 66 -0.05 -8.13 11.17
CA VAL A 66 0.11 -6.81 10.56
C VAL A 66 1.46 -6.82 9.84
N VAL A 67 1.48 -6.35 8.60
CA VAL A 67 2.70 -6.16 7.81
C VAL A 67 2.90 -4.66 7.63
N ALA A 68 4.04 -4.15 8.08
CA ALA A 68 4.40 -2.74 7.91
C ALA A 68 5.12 -2.56 6.56
N ALA A 69 4.47 -1.88 5.63
CA ALA A 69 5.01 -1.55 4.30
C ALA A 69 4.96 -0.05 4.00
N ALA A 70 5.10 0.79 5.04
CA ALA A 70 4.93 2.24 4.93
C ALA A 70 6.11 2.97 4.25
N SER A 71 7.28 2.33 4.12
CA SER A 71 8.55 2.97 3.72
C SER A 71 9.00 4.07 4.70
N SER A 72 9.97 4.92 4.34
CA SER A 72 10.53 6.01 5.16
C SER A 72 10.33 7.42 4.60
N TYR A 73 9.59 7.57 3.49
CA TYR A 73 9.43 8.82 2.74
C TYR A 73 8.26 9.71 3.21
N GLN A 74 7.83 9.60 4.47
CA GLN A 74 6.67 10.33 4.99
C GLN A 74 7.02 11.70 5.58
N LYS A 75 8.30 11.94 5.85
CA LYS A 75 8.84 13.23 6.28
C LYS A 75 9.97 13.62 5.30
N PRO A 76 10.01 14.88 4.82
CA PRO A 76 11.09 15.37 3.97
C PRO A 76 12.47 15.18 4.59
#